data_AF-A0A3B9YIV0-F1
#
_entry.id   AF-A0A3B9YIV0-F1
#
_cell.length_a   1.000
_cell.length_b   1.000
_cell.length_c   1.000
_cell.angle_alpha   90.00
_cell.angle_beta   90.00
_cell.angle_gamma   90.00
#
_symmetry.space_group_name_H-M   'P 1'
#
loop_
_entity.id
_entity.type
_entity.pdbx_description
1 polymer ?
#
loop_
_entity_poly.entity_id
_entity_poly.type
_entity_poly.pdbx_seq_one_letter_code
_entity_poly.pdbx_strand_id
1 'polypeptide(L)'
;MALLCFGSSLVLARPAALLLFAVYALLAAALSAAAFRRLNPEASLDLLLAPPGGRAWGAAAFFALAAFYWAALSPLAPGRLLGVLCWPRPFPLLSLARHALLLGGLGAVSAALAGREGLAGRLDRFEPNGDAQSLSRLALLGLLLGLAAAAAGACAHRWTALSPALALAGQPFLSRLVLWAQAPLLAAALAASLLWLSGERPFARRPLLSAALVLLLWGGGVLAAGAWLGWAFDYGRASLGEAAGLEDAPRGESAVLVVVLAAPDGTAGTRSFRVREEAEGAAVSPENLRRVRGYLERRAYRTVFLREALRFLREGHALVWDLEPALDAAMVRLGPAFPPDWEAFLALLRSAPCTPANYRRLDSMSRAALRSEFPQASEAERVYSGFAAAFARFGDKPGAELWLGKRQGLYPLVRDEPKLEPVQSLREGRLSGRLLLSGAPAASVKVGLFRADPGPGLSPSFGARGGLAAACYPDEKGRFAFEGLSPGVYYLALRGDPRVLGSPARARAAPGALRLSPGRPAAELPAIEVRP
;
A
#
# COMPACT_ATOMS: atom_id res chain seq x y z
N MET A 1 -26.06 -10.46 -15.87
CA MET A 1 -25.46 -9.11 -15.77
C MET A 1 -24.25 -9.07 -14.84
N ALA A 2 -24.36 -9.42 -13.54
CA ALA A 2 -23.21 -9.49 -12.62
C ALA A 2 -22.13 -10.52 -12.99
N LEU A 3 -22.43 -11.54 -13.80
CA LEU A 3 -21.44 -12.50 -14.33
C LEU A 3 -20.71 -12.01 -15.59
N LEU A 4 -21.26 -11.01 -16.29
CA LEU A 4 -20.72 -10.51 -17.58
C LEU A 4 -19.75 -9.32 -17.40
N CYS A 5 -19.71 -8.69 -16.22
CA CYS A 5 -18.82 -7.57 -15.93
C CYS A 5 -17.48 -7.96 -15.23
N PHE A 6 -17.29 -9.23 -14.89
CA PHE A 6 -16.18 -9.67 -14.01
C PHE A 6 -15.24 -10.65 -14.71
N GLY A 7 -14.28 -10.10 -15.46
CA GLY A 7 -13.21 -10.84 -16.13
C GLY A 7 -12.31 -11.70 -15.22
N SER A 8 -11.48 -12.52 -15.88
CA SER A 8 -10.87 -13.78 -15.44
C SER A 8 -9.74 -13.69 -14.38
N SER A 9 -9.24 -12.52 -14.00
CA SER A 9 -8.14 -12.38 -13.03
C SER A 9 -8.62 -12.08 -11.60
N LEU A 10 -8.65 -13.10 -10.74
CA LEU A 10 -8.61 -13.10 -9.24
C LEU A 10 -9.46 -14.27 -8.71
N VAL A 11 -8.81 -15.38 -8.35
CA VAL A 11 -9.46 -16.67 -8.00
C VAL A 11 -9.87 -16.78 -6.53
N LEU A 12 -9.31 -15.98 -5.60
CA LEU A 12 -9.54 -16.14 -4.15
C LEU A 12 -10.55 -15.15 -3.51
N ALA A 13 -10.83 -14.01 -4.15
CA ALA A 13 -11.76 -13.00 -3.61
C ALA A 13 -13.21 -13.14 -4.13
N ARG A 14 -13.47 -14.05 -5.08
CA ARG A 14 -14.76 -14.18 -5.78
C ARG A 14 -15.94 -14.64 -4.92
N PRO A 15 -15.84 -15.69 -4.09
CA PRO A 15 -17.02 -16.18 -3.38
C PRO A 15 -17.46 -15.23 -2.27
N ALA A 16 -16.52 -14.66 -1.50
CA ALA A 16 -16.84 -13.72 -0.43
C ALA A 16 -17.45 -12.41 -0.98
N ALA A 17 -16.91 -11.87 -2.08
CA ALA A 17 -17.45 -10.65 -2.69
C ALA A 17 -18.84 -10.86 -3.33
N LEU A 18 -19.06 -12.00 -3.99
CA LEU A 18 -20.38 -12.36 -4.53
C LEU A 18 -21.38 -12.64 -3.42
N LEU A 19 -20.98 -13.31 -2.34
CA LEU A 19 -21.81 -13.54 -1.17
C LEU A 19 -22.20 -12.22 -0.49
N LEU A 20 -21.26 -11.30 -0.32
CA LEU A 20 -21.56 -9.98 0.27
C LEU A 20 -22.49 -9.15 -0.62
N PHE A 21 -22.26 -9.15 -1.94
CA PHE A 21 -23.14 -8.46 -2.89
C PHE A 21 -24.55 -9.08 -2.89
N ALA A 22 -24.64 -10.40 -2.83
CA ALA A 22 -25.91 -11.11 -2.69
C ALA A 22 -26.60 -10.76 -1.36
N VAL A 23 -25.86 -10.69 -0.25
CA VAL A 23 -26.40 -10.26 1.05
C VAL A 23 -26.93 -8.82 0.99
N TYR A 24 -26.21 -7.88 0.37
CA TYR A 24 -26.70 -6.50 0.22
C TYR A 24 -27.91 -6.39 -0.71
N ALA A 25 -27.92 -7.13 -1.81
CA ALA A 25 -29.07 -7.17 -2.73
C ALA A 25 -30.30 -7.79 -2.05
N LEU A 26 -30.12 -8.89 -1.31
CA LEU A 26 -31.18 -9.52 -0.52
C LEU A 26 -31.67 -8.61 0.59
N LEU A 27 -30.78 -7.90 1.27
CA LEU A 27 -31.14 -6.93 2.30
C LEU A 27 -31.94 -5.75 1.72
N ALA A 28 -31.49 -5.18 0.60
CA ALA A 28 -32.21 -4.11 -0.09
C ALA A 28 -33.59 -4.59 -0.56
N ALA A 29 -33.70 -5.80 -1.11
CA ALA A 29 -34.96 -6.41 -1.53
C ALA A 29 -35.89 -6.65 -0.33
N ALA A 30 -35.38 -7.19 0.78
CA ALA A 30 -36.15 -7.43 1.99
C ALA A 30 -36.67 -6.13 2.63
N LEU A 31 -35.83 -5.09 2.68
CA LEU A 31 -36.20 -3.76 3.17
C LEU A 31 -37.25 -3.10 2.26
N SER A 32 -37.11 -3.26 0.95
CA SER A 32 -38.08 -2.75 -0.03
C SER A 32 -39.42 -3.46 0.10
N ALA A 33 -39.42 -4.78 0.25
CA ALA A 33 -40.62 -5.56 0.49
C ALA A 33 -41.29 -5.20 1.83
N ALA A 34 -40.51 -5.05 2.89
CA ALA A 34 -41.02 -4.64 4.20
C ALA A 34 -41.61 -3.21 4.18
N ALA A 35 -40.92 -2.27 3.54
CA ALA A 35 -41.40 -0.90 3.35
C ALA A 35 -42.69 -0.87 2.52
N PHE A 36 -42.71 -1.59 1.39
CA PHE A 36 -43.86 -1.67 0.51
C PHE A 36 -45.08 -2.26 1.20
N ARG A 37 -44.92 -3.39 1.92
CA ARG A 37 -46.00 -4.05 2.68
C ARG A 37 -46.51 -3.19 3.83
N ARG A 38 -45.63 -2.43 4.50
CA ARG A 38 -46.05 -1.50 5.56
C ARG A 38 -46.84 -0.32 5.02
N LEU A 39 -46.41 0.23 3.89
CA LEU A 39 -47.07 1.37 3.25
C LEU A 39 -48.42 0.97 2.63
N ASN A 40 -48.52 -0.29 2.19
CA ASN A 40 -49.71 -0.87 1.57
C ASN A 40 -50.10 -2.14 2.34
N PRO A 41 -50.71 -2.05 3.52
CA PRO A 41 -51.06 -3.22 4.32
C PRO A 41 -52.09 -4.13 3.63
N GLU A 42 -52.88 -3.58 2.70
CA GLU A 42 -53.82 -4.32 1.84
C GLU A 42 -53.16 -4.99 0.63
N ALA A 43 -51.86 -4.75 0.39
CA ALA A 43 -51.08 -5.49 -0.60
C ALA A 43 -50.85 -6.94 -0.12
N SER A 44 -51.81 -7.82 -0.38
CA SER A 44 -51.61 -9.27 -0.34
C SER A 44 -50.81 -9.73 -1.57
N LEU A 45 -50.44 -11.02 -1.62
CA LEU A 45 -49.86 -11.65 -2.82
C LEU A 45 -50.77 -11.52 -4.07
N ASP A 46 -52.04 -11.14 -3.89
CA ASP A 46 -53.00 -10.89 -4.96
C ASP A 46 -52.71 -9.61 -5.77
N LEU A 47 -51.68 -8.83 -5.40
CA LEU A 47 -51.19 -7.73 -6.22
C LEU A 47 -50.72 -8.20 -7.61
N LEU A 48 -50.33 -9.47 -7.74
CA LEU A 48 -50.03 -10.12 -9.03
C LEU A 48 -51.28 -10.37 -9.88
N LEU A 49 -52.48 -10.32 -9.27
CA LEU A 49 -53.79 -10.54 -9.88
C LEU A 49 -54.60 -9.25 -10.09
N ALA A 50 -54.19 -8.13 -9.48
CA ALA A 50 -54.81 -6.80 -9.63
C ALA A 50 -54.99 -6.36 -11.10
N PRO A 51 -55.87 -5.41 -11.44
CA PRO A 51 -55.93 -4.85 -12.80
C PRO A 51 -54.57 -4.26 -13.23
N PRO A 52 -54.27 -4.23 -14.55
CA PRO A 52 -52.93 -3.92 -15.07
C PRO A 52 -52.37 -2.57 -14.60
N GLY A 53 -53.23 -1.57 -14.37
CA GLY A 53 -52.85 -0.28 -13.80
C GLY A 53 -52.30 -0.37 -12.37
N GLY A 54 -52.95 -1.14 -11.49
CA GLY A 54 -52.49 -1.35 -10.11
C GLY A 54 -51.17 -2.13 -10.04
N ARG A 55 -50.98 -3.12 -10.95
CA ARG A 55 -49.72 -3.88 -11.05
C ARG A 55 -48.54 -3.00 -11.44
N ALA A 56 -48.72 -2.13 -12.42
CA ALA A 56 -47.67 -1.25 -12.91
C ALA A 56 -47.17 -0.28 -11.82
N TRP A 57 -48.09 0.30 -11.05
CA TRP A 57 -47.74 1.23 -9.97
C TRP A 57 -47.17 0.54 -8.73
N GLY A 58 -47.71 -0.61 -8.34
CA GLY A 58 -47.11 -1.43 -7.28
C GLY A 58 -45.68 -1.84 -7.61
N ALA A 59 -45.43 -2.26 -8.85
CA ALA A 59 -44.10 -2.54 -9.35
C ALA A 59 -43.21 -1.28 -9.35
N ALA A 60 -43.71 -0.14 -9.85
CA ALA A 60 -42.96 1.12 -9.87
C ALA A 60 -42.56 1.60 -8.47
N ALA A 61 -43.46 1.53 -7.49
CA ALA A 61 -43.19 1.88 -6.10
C ALA A 61 -42.16 0.92 -5.46
N PHE A 62 -42.29 -0.39 -5.72
CA PHE A 62 -41.31 -1.39 -5.27
C PHE A 62 -39.92 -1.13 -5.89
N PHE A 63 -39.84 -0.88 -7.19
CA PHE A 63 -38.57 -0.59 -7.87
C PHE A 63 -37.96 0.73 -7.41
N ALA A 64 -38.76 1.76 -7.12
CA ALA A 64 -38.28 3.01 -6.56
C ALA A 64 -37.66 2.80 -5.17
N LEU A 65 -38.33 2.07 -4.29
CA LEU A 65 -37.79 1.70 -2.97
C LEU A 65 -36.54 0.83 -3.08
N ALA A 66 -36.52 -0.13 -4.00
CA ALA A 66 -35.35 -0.97 -4.27
C ALA A 66 -34.17 -0.14 -4.78
N ALA A 67 -34.40 0.80 -5.70
CA ALA A 67 -33.38 1.73 -6.18
C ALA A 67 -32.85 2.63 -5.06
N PHE A 68 -33.74 3.12 -4.17
CA PHE A 68 -33.37 3.92 -3.01
C PHE A 68 -32.47 3.15 -2.03
N TYR A 69 -32.91 1.98 -1.56
CA TYR A 69 -32.12 1.18 -0.61
C TYR A 69 -30.83 0.65 -1.23
N TRP A 70 -30.86 0.29 -2.51
CA TRP A 70 -29.65 -0.07 -3.26
C TRP A 70 -28.66 1.09 -3.31
N ALA A 71 -29.12 2.28 -3.70
CA ALA A 71 -28.29 3.47 -3.72
C ALA A 71 -27.73 3.78 -2.32
N ALA A 72 -28.51 3.64 -1.26
CA ALA A 72 -28.09 3.94 0.11
C ALA A 72 -26.98 2.99 0.60
N LEU A 73 -27.01 1.73 0.16
CA LEU A 73 -26.01 0.71 0.49
C LEU A 73 -24.82 0.72 -0.48
N SER A 74 -24.93 1.34 -1.65
CA SER A 74 -23.89 1.32 -2.68
C SER A 74 -22.52 1.90 -2.29
N PRO A 75 -22.37 2.86 -1.34
CA PRO A 75 -21.05 3.28 -0.85
C PRO A 75 -20.29 2.20 -0.08
N LEU A 76 -21.03 1.19 0.39
CA LEU A 76 -20.52 -0.01 1.06
C LEU A 76 -20.35 -1.17 0.07
N ALA A 77 -20.66 -1.01 -1.20
CA ALA A 77 -20.41 -2.04 -2.18
C ALA A 77 -18.92 -2.03 -2.61
N PRO A 78 -18.33 -3.19 -2.91
CA PRO A 78 -16.96 -3.25 -3.42
C PRO A 78 -16.84 -2.49 -4.74
N GLY A 79 -15.83 -1.64 -4.87
CA GLY A 79 -15.49 -0.99 -6.12
C GLY A 79 -14.23 -1.57 -6.77
N ARG A 80 -14.20 -1.58 -8.10
CA ARG A 80 -12.95 -1.70 -8.85
C ARG A 80 -12.38 -0.31 -9.14
N LEU A 81 -11.10 -0.12 -8.83
CA LEU A 81 -10.28 0.97 -9.34
C LEU A 81 -9.04 0.31 -9.97
N LEU A 82 -8.86 0.45 -11.29
CA LEU A 82 -7.73 -0.13 -12.03
C LEU A 82 -7.54 -1.65 -11.82
N GLY A 83 -8.64 -2.41 -11.74
CA GLY A 83 -8.57 -3.87 -11.59
C GLY A 83 -8.32 -4.38 -10.17
N VAL A 84 -8.05 -3.49 -9.20
CA VAL A 84 -7.96 -3.82 -7.77
C VAL A 84 -9.32 -3.61 -7.11
N LEU A 85 -9.72 -4.58 -6.28
CA LEU A 85 -10.88 -4.48 -5.39
C LEU A 85 -10.49 -3.56 -4.22
N CYS A 86 -10.82 -2.27 -4.34
CA CYS A 86 -10.58 -1.30 -3.30
C CYS A 86 -11.83 -1.19 -2.44
N TRP A 87 -11.68 -1.56 -1.16
CA TRP A 87 -12.70 -1.33 -0.15
C TRP A 87 -12.32 -0.13 0.71
N PRO A 88 -13.10 0.95 0.72
CA PRO A 88 -14.18 1.34 -0.20
C PRO A 88 -13.70 2.32 -1.32
N ARG A 89 -14.55 2.65 -2.32
CA ARG A 89 -14.21 3.58 -3.44
C ARG A 89 -13.91 5.01 -2.99
N PRO A 90 -12.78 5.65 -3.29
CA PRO A 90 -12.58 7.06 -2.94
C PRO A 90 -13.71 7.93 -3.51
N PHE A 91 -14.50 8.55 -2.62
CA PHE A 91 -15.57 9.48 -2.98
C PHE A 91 -15.06 10.92 -2.84
N PRO A 92 -14.65 11.59 -3.94
CA PRO A 92 -14.40 13.03 -3.88
C PRO A 92 -15.68 13.76 -3.45
N LEU A 93 -15.53 14.96 -2.86
CA LEU A 93 -16.65 15.79 -2.37
C LEU A 93 -17.77 15.95 -3.41
N LEU A 94 -17.41 16.12 -4.69
CA LEU A 94 -18.37 16.22 -5.78
C LEU A 94 -19.19 14.92 -5.96
N SER A 95 -18.55 13.75 -5.82
CA SER A 95 -19.25 12.46 -5.88
C SER A 95 -20.15 12.24 -4.67
N LEU A 96 -19.75 12.71 -3.48
CA LEU A 96 -20.63 12.72 -2.30
C LEU A 96 -21.86 13.60 -2.51
N ALA A 97 -21.66 14.80 -3.05
CA ALA A 97 -22.77 15.72 -3.36
C ALA A 97 -23.72 15.12 -4.40
N ARG A 98 -23.19 14.54 -5.49
CA ARG A 98 -23.99 13.82 -6.50
C ARG A 98 -24.75 12.63 -5.90
N HIS A 99 -24.11 11.88 -5.01
CA HIS A 99 -24.73 10.75 -4.32
C HIS A 99 -25.85 11.20 -3.38
N ALA A 100 -25.64 12.29 -2.64
CA ALA A 100 -26.66 12.89 -1.79
C ALA A 100 -27.86 13.42 -2.58
N LEU A 101 -27.62 14.08 -3.71
CA LEU A 101 -28.69 14.54 -4.61
C LEU A 101 -29.47 13.36 -5.21
N LEU A 102 -28.78 12.31 -5.66
CA LEU A 102 -29.41 11.11 -6.20
C LEU A 102 -30.30 10.44 -5.14
N LEU A 103 -29.77 10.24 -3.92
CA LEU A 103 -30.53 9.62 -2.83
C LEU A 103 -31.68 10.49 -2.35
N GLY A 104 -31.48 11.81 -2.27
CA GLY A 104 -32.55 12.75 -1.99
C GLY A 104 -33.67 12.66 -3.04
N GLY A 105 -33.33 12.65 -4.32
CA GLY A 105 -34.29 12.49 -5.41
C GLY A 105 -35.03 11.15 -5.36
N LEU A 106 -34.31 10.04 -5.20
CA LEU A 106 -34.90 8.71 -5.08
C LEU A 106 -35.79 8.59 -3.84
N GLY A 107 -35.40 9.23 -2.73
CA GLY A 107 -36.19 9.26 -1.50
C GLY A 107 -37.48 10.05 -1.67
N ALA A 108 -37.42 11.22 -2.32
CA ALA A 108 -38.58 12.04 -2.64
C ALA A 108 -39.56 11.29 -3.56
N VAL A 109 -39.05 10.66 -4.62
CA VAL A 109 -39.84 9.85 -5.57
C VAL A 109 -40.45 8.65 -4.86
N SER A 110 -39.68 7.90 -4.06
CA SER A 110 -40.18 6.74 -3.33
C SER A 110 -41.27 7.11 -2.32
N ALA A 111 -41.11 8.21 -1.60
CA ALA A 111 -42.12 8.69 -0.65
C ALA A 111 -43.40 9.19 -1.34
N ALA A 112 -43.27 9.88 -2.48
CA ALA A 112 -44.41 10.36 -3.25
C ALA A 112 -45.19 9.21 -3.93
N LEU A 113 -44.48 8.17 -4.39
CA LEU A 113 -45.09 7.01 -5.03
C LEU A 113 -45.68 6.05 -4.02
N ALA A 114 -44.91 5.67 -2.98
CA ALA A 114 -45.30 4.60 -2.07
C ALA A 114 -46.07 5.09 -0.83
N GLY A 115 -46.11 6.41 -0.57
CA GLY A 115 -46.85 6.96 0.57
C GLY A 115 -48.35 6.69 0.50
N ARG A 116 -48.98 6.47 1.67
CA ARG A 116 -50.42 6.23 1.79
C ARG A 116 -51.29 7.42 1.32
N GLU A 117 -50.78 8.63 1.48
CA GLU A 117 -51.33 9.89 0.93
C GLU A 117 -50.68 10.26 -0.42
N GLY A 118 -49.88 9.33 -0.98
CA GLY A 118 -49.14 9.48 -2.23
C GLY A 118 -49.94 9.02 -3.46
N LEU A 119 -49.25 8.94 -4.60
CA LEU A 119 -49.85 8.60 -5.89
C LEU A 119 -50.39 7.16 -5.94
N ALA A 120 -49.88 6.24 -5.09
CA ALA A 120 -50.38 4.87 -4.99
C ALA A 120 -51.43 4.65 -3.88
N GLY A 121 -51.91 5.71 -3.20
CA GLY A 121 -52.74 5.61 -1.99
C GLY A 121 -54.06 4.84 -2.14
N ARG A 122 -54.57 4.68 -3.37
CA ARG A 122 -55.57 3.68 -3.76
C ARG A 122 -55.15 3.03 -5.07
N LEU A 123 -54.51 1.87 -4.97
CA LEU A 123 -54.03 1.08 -6.12
C LEU A 123 -55.14 0.75 -7.13
N ASP A 124 -56.40 0.81 -6.71
CA ASP A 124 -57.56 0.40 -7.51
C ASP A 124 -58.18 1.51 -8.36
N ARG A 125 -57.94 2.81 -8.09
CA ARG A 125 -58.71 3.92 -8.71
C ARG A 125 -57.93 5.12 -9.24
N PHE A 126 -56.60 5.11 -9.21
CA PHE A 126 -55.78 6.21 -9.74
C PHE A 126 -56.22 7.60 -9.24
N GLU A 127 -56.48 7.71 -7.94
CA GLU A 127 -56.77 9.01 -7.32
C GLU A 127 -55.74 9.23 -6.20
N PRO A 128 -54.97 10.33 -6.22
CA PRO A 128 -54.14 10.71 -5.08
C PRO A 128 -55.07 10.85 -3.87
N ASN A 129 -54.73 10.15 -2.79
CA ASN A 129 -55.60 10.05 -1.62
C ASN A 129 -55.47 11.27 -0.68
N GLY A 130 -54.83 12.37 -1.13
CA GLY A 130 -54.59 13.57 -0.34
C GLY A 130 -54.30 14.81 -1.17
N ASP A 131 -54.44 15.98 -0.55
CA ASP A 131 -54.24 17.29 -1.17
C ASP A 131 -52.80 17.49 -1.67
N ALA A 132 -52.57 18.38 -2.65
CA ALA A 132 -51.22 18.70 -3.14
C ALA A 132 -50.21 19.09 -2.02
N GLN A 133 -50.72 19.62 -0.90
CA GLN A 133 -49.92 19.91 0.29
C GLN A 133 -49.40 18.65 1.01
N SER A 134 -50.12 17.52 1.02
CA SER A 134 -49.61 16.27 1.59
C SER A 134 -48.52 15.65 0.72
N LEU A 135 -48.68 15.68 -0.61
CA LEU A 135 -47.68 15.21 -1.57
C LEU A 135 -46.35 15.98 -1.46
N SER A 136 -46.41 17.31 -1.39
CA SER A 136 -45.21 18.14 -1.23
C SER A 136 -44.49 17.88 0.09
N ARG A 137 -45.24 17.67 1.19
CA ARG A 137 -44.67 17.28 2.49
C ARG A 137 -44.01 15.90 2.44
N LEU A 138 -44.65 14.90 1.82
CA LEU A 138 -44.09 13.56 1.64
C LEU A 138 -42.80 13.59 0.81
N ALA A 139 -42.80 14.34 -0.30
CA ALA A 139 -41.62 14.49 -1.15
C ALA A 139 -40.45 15.19 -0.41
N LEU A 140 -40.72 16.27 0.32
CA LEU A 140 -39.70 16.97 1.12
C LEU A 140 -39.11 16.06 2.20
N LEU A 141 -39.95 15.27 2.86
CA LEU A 141 -39.48 14.35 3.89
C LEU A 141 -38.69 13.18 3.29
N GLY A 142 -39.12 12.64 2.15
CA GLY A 142 -38.36 11.65 1.38
C GLY A 142 -36.98 12.19 0.94
N LEU A 143 -36.91 13.46 0.54
CA LEU A 143 -35.65 14.16 0.24
C LEU A 143 -34.74 14.19 1.47
N LEU A 144 -35.24 14.63 2.63
CA LEU A 144 -34.47 14.70 3.87
C LEU A 144 -33.96 13.32 4.31
N LEU A 145 -34.80 12.29 4.19
CA LEU A 145 -34.42 10.92 4.49
C LEU A 145 -33.32 10.41 3.55
N GLY A 146 -33.42 10.71 2.26
CA GLY A 146 -32.39 10.38 1.29
C GLY A 146 -31.06 11.08 1.56
N LEU A 147 -31.09 12.36 1.94
CA LEU A 147 -29.90 13.10 2.36
C LEU A 147 -29.27 12.49 3.64
N ALA A 148 -30.09 12.11 4.62
CA ALA A 148 -29.62 11.44 5.84
C ALA A 148 -28.99 10.07 5.54
N ALA A 149 -29.61 9.27 4.67
CA ALA A 149 -29.07 7.99 4.21
C ALA A 149 -27.74 8.17 3.47
N ALA A 150 -27.62 9.21 2.63
CA ALA A 150 -26.39 9.54 1.93
C ALA A 150 -25.27 9.95 2.90
N ALA A 151 -25.59 10.77 3.91
CA ALA A 151 -24.65 11.17 4.95
C ALA A 151 -24.18 9.97 5.79
N ALA A 152 -25.10 9.08 6.17
CA ALA A 152 -24.80 7.86 6.89
C ALA A 152 -23.90 6.93 6.06
N GLY A 153 -24.23 6.72 4.78
CA GLY A 153 -23.41 5.94 3.85
C GLY A 153 -22.01 6.54 3.67
N ALA A 154 -21.89 7.86 3.53
CA ALA A 154 -20.62 8.57 3.42
C ALA A 154 -19.76 8.46 4.69
N CYS A 155 -20.39 8.52 5.86
CA CYS A 155 -19.72 8.35 7.14
C CYS A 155 -19.27 6.89 7.35
N ALA A 156 -20.10 5.92 6.99
CA ALA A 156 -19.76 4.49 7.06
C ALA A 156 -18.56 4.19 6.17
N HIS A 157 -18.62 4.71 4.94
CA HIS A 157 -17.53 4.68 3.98
C HIS A 157 -16.23 5.23 4.57
N ARG A 158 -16.25 6.46 5.10
CA ARG A 158 -15.06 7.08 5.71
C ARG A 158 -14.53 6.26 6.88
N TRP A 159 -15.40 5.75 7.75
CA TRP A 159 -14.97 4.92 8.88
C TRP A 159 -14.28 3.62 8.46
N THR A 160 -14.74 2.95 7.40
CA THR A 160 -14.03 1.77 6.89
C THR A 160 -12.62 2.10 6.41
N ALA A 161 -12.38 3.30 5.89
CA ALA A 161 -11.05 3.78 5.51
C ALA A 161 -10.21 4.25 6.72
N LEU A 162 -10.85 4.85 7.73
CA LEU A 162 -10.18 5.33 8.96
C LEU A 162 -9.80 4.18 9.90
N SER A 163 -10.55 3.08 9.92
CA SER A 163 -10.30 1.95 10.83
C SER A 163 -8.89 1.33 10.66
N PRO A 164 -8.39 1.02 9.45
CA PRO A 164 -7.01 0.58 9.27
C PRO A 164 -6.00 1.62 9.75
N ALA A 165 -6.24 2.90 9.48
CA ALA A 165 -5.37 3.99 9.93
C ALA A 165 -5.32 4.07 11.47
N LEU A 166 -6.46 3.92 12.15
CA LEU A 166 -6.53 3.84 13.62
C LEU A 166 -5.77 2.62 14.16
N ALA A 167 -5.89 1.46 13.51
CA ALA A 167 -5.14 0.28 13.92
C ALA A 167 -3.62 0.50 13.79
N LEU A 168 -3.18 1.09 12.68
CA LEU A 168 -1.77 1.45 12.44
C LEU A 168 -1.28 2.53 13.40
N ALA A 169 -2.16 3.43 13.83
CA ALA A 169 -1.90 4.42 14.88
C ALA A 169 -1.79 3.81 16.30
N GLY A 170 -1.84 2.49 16.44
CA GLY A 170 -1.77 1.80 17.73
C GLY A 170 -3.10 1.77 18.49
N GLN A 171 -4.22 2.04 17.81
CA GLN A 171 -5.57 2.03 18.38
C GLN A 171 -6.44 0.88 17.81
N PRO A 172 -6.03 -0.40 17.95
CA PRO A 172 -6.74 -1.53 17.36
C PRO A 172 -8.15 -1.73 17.95
N PHE A 173 -8.36 -1.35 19.22
CA PHE A 173 -9.68 -1.40 19.84
C PHE A 173 -10.65 -0.40 19.20
N LEU A 174 -10.24 0.87 19.05
CA LEU A 174 -11.06 1.90 18.39
C LEU A 174 -11.33 1.53 16.93
N SER A 175 -10.33 1.00 16.23
CA SER A 175 -10.50 0.48 14.87
C SER A 175 -11.60 -0.58 14.78
N ARG A 176 -11.61 -1.58 15.68
CA ARG A 176 -12.67 -2.60 15.73
C ARG A 176 -14.00 -2.01 16.14
N LEU A 177 -14.05 -1.19 17.17
CA LEU A 177 -15.28 -0.57 17.67
C LEU A 177 -15.97 0.24 16.58
N VAL A 178 -15.19 0.99 15.81
CA VAL A 178 -15.67 1.75 14.64
C VAL A 178 -16.28 0.83 13.58
N LEU A 179 -15.62 -0.29 13.24
CA LEU A 179 -16.15 -1.26 12.29
C LEU A 179 -17.45 -1.88 12.80
N TRP A 180 -17.48 -2.30 14.06
CA TRP A 180 -18.66 -2.90 14.69
C TRP A 180 -19.82 -1.92 14.81
N ALA A 181 -19.55 -0.63 15.04
CA ALA A 181 -20.58 0.40 15.15
C ALA A 181 -21.32 0.67 13.82
N GLN A 182 -20.74 0.32 12.66
CA GLN A 182 -21.38 0.59 11.37
C GLN A 182 -22.71 -0.16 11.19
N ALA A 183 -22.75 -1.44 11.56
CA ALA A 183 -23.94 -2.27 11.41
C ALA A 183 -25.16 -1.77 12.22
N PRO A 184 -25.07 -1.51 13.55
CA PRO A 184 -26.21 -1.00 14.31
C PRO A 184 -26.62 0.41 13.89
N LEU A 185 -25.70 1.24 13.39
CA LEU A 185 -26.02 2.59 12.92
C LEU A 185 -26.74 2.58 11.58
N LEU A 186 -26.31 1.73 10.64
CA LEU A 186 -27.05 1.49 9.40
C LEU A 186 -28.42 0.89 9.71
N ALA A 187 -28.48 -0.09 10.62
CA ALA A 187 -29.74 -0.67 11.07
C ALA A 187 -30.66 0.38 11.71
N ALA A 188 -30.13 1.30 12.52
CA ALA A 188 -30.90 2.38 13.13
C ALA A 188 -31.39 3.39 12.09
N ALA A 189 -30.57 3.75 11.09
CA ALA A 189 -30.98 4.62 9.99
C ALA A 189 -32.08 3.98 9.12
N LEU A 190 -31.97 2.68 8.86
CA LEU A 190 -32.96 1.90 8.11
C LEU A 190 -34.24 1.64 8.93
N ALA A 191 -34.13 1.42 10.24
CA ALA A 191 -35.29 1.30 11.12
C ALA A 191 -36.03 2.64 11.23
N ALA A 192 -35.29 3.75 11.32
CA ALA A 192 -35.83 5.10 11.26
C ALA A 192 -36.57 5.37 9.95
N SER A 193 -36.03 4.95 8.79
CA SER A 193 -36.76 5.06 7.52
C SER A 193 -38.07 4.27 7.52
N LEU A 194 -38.06 3.04 8.03
CA LEU A 194 -39.24 2.18 8.09
C LEU A 194 -40.31 2.63 9.09
N LEU A 195 -39.90 3.21 10.24
CA LEU A 195 -40.81 3.79 11.24
C LEU A 195 -41.39 5.13 10.76
N TRP A 196 -40.64 5.87 9.96
CA TRP A 196 -41.14 7.12 9.39
C TRP A 196 -42.20 6.84 8.31
N LEU A 197 -41.95 5.84 7.45
CA LEU A 197 -42.89 5.42 6.41
C LEU A 197 -44.24 4.91 6.97
N SER A 198 -44.32 4.46 8.22
CA SER A 198 -45.58 3.95 8.80
C SER A 198 -46.57 5.04 9.23
N GLY A 199 -46.20 6.33 9.21
CA GLY A 199 -47.14 7.43 9.43
C GLY A 199 -47.75 7.54 10.83
N GLU A 200 -47.23 6.84 11.84
CA GLU A 200 -47.71 6.92 13.22
C GLU A 200 -47.20 8.21 13.92
N ARG A 201 -48.04 9.25 13.96
CA ARG A 201 -47.63 10.66 14.13
C ARG A 201 -47.15 11.12 15.53
N PRO A 202 -47.45 10.49 16.69
CA PRO A 202 -46.89 10.94 17.98
C PRO A 202 -45.76 10.07 18.55
N PHE A 203 -45.80 8.74 18.43
CA PHE A 203 -44.81 7.85 19.06
C PHE A 203 -43.49 7.71 18.28
N ALA A 204 -43.47 8.03 16.98
CA ALA A 204 -42.27 7.95 16.14
C ALA A 204 -41.28 9.13 16.31
N ARG A 205 -41.66 10.23 16.97
CA ARG A 205 -40.79 11.43 17.07
C ARG A 205 -39.55 11.20 17.93
N ARG A 206 -39.69 10.54 19.07
CA ARG A 206 -38.57 10.23 19.99
C ARG A 206 -37.53 9.31 19.34
N PRO A 207 -37.87 8.15 18.74
CA PRO A 207 -36.87 7.29 18.11
C PRO A 207 -36.20 7.95 16.90
N LEU A 208 -36.92 8.79 16.13
CA LEU A 208 -36.31 9.56 15.04
C LEU A 208 -35.32 10.62 15.53
N LEU A 209 -35.65 11.36 16.59
CA LEU A 209 -34.73 12.32 17.22
C LEU A 209 -33.50 11.60 17.81
N SER A 210 -33.70 10.46 18.47
CA SER A 210 -32.60 9.63 18.97
C SER A 210 -31.71 9.11 17.83
N ALA A 211 -32.30 8.61 16.74
CA ALA A 211 -31.55 8.15 15.57
C ALA A 211 -30.77 9.30 14.91
N ALA A 212 -31.38 10.48 14.77
CA ALA A 212 -30.73 11.66 14.24
C ALA A 212 -29.57 12.13 15.13
N LEU A 213 -29.76 12.17 16.45
CA LEU A 213 -28.70 12.52 17.41
C LEU A 213 -27.54 11.52 17.34
N VAL A 214 -27.85 10.23 17.29
CA VAL A 214 -26.86 9.17 17.14
C VAL A 214 -26.07 9.32 15.84
N LEU A 215 -26.75 9.59 14.71
CA LEU A 215 -26.09 9.85 13.42
C LEU A 215 -25.24 11.12 13.45
N LEU A 216 -25.69 12.18 14.13
CA LEU A 216 -24.93 13.42 14.29
C LEU A 216 -23.67 13.23 15.15
N LEU A 217 -23.80 12.58 16.31
CA LEU A 217 -22.66 12.25 17.17
C LEU A 217 -21.65 11.37 16.45
N TRP A 218 -22.15 10.39 15.69
CA TRP A 218 -21.30 9.50 14.92
C TRP A 218 -20.61 10.19 13.74
N GLY A 219 -21.34 11.00 12.96
CA GLY A 219 -20.79 11.81 11.88
C GLY A 219 -19.77 12.84 12.39
N GLY A 220 -20.06 13.48 13.53
CA GLY A 220 -19.11 14.34 14.24
C GLY A 220 -17.85 13.58 14.66
N GLY A 221 -18.00 12.35 15.14
CA GLY A 221 -16.90 11.43 15.43
C GLY A 221 -16.03 11.12 14.21
N VAL A 222 -16.62 10.89 13.02
CA VAL A 222 -15.87 10.70 11.76
C VAL A 222 -15.00 11.91 11.47
N LEU A 223 -15.61 13.10 11.54
CA LEU A 223 -14.94 14.34 11.18
C LEU A 223 -13.82 14.66 12.18
N ALA A 224 -14.07 14.46 13.47
CA ALA A 224 -13.06 14.61 14.51
C ALA A 224 -11.91 13.60 14.35
N ALA A 225 -12.22 12.32 14.12
CA ALA A 225 -11.21 11.29 13.90
C ALA A 225 -10.41 11.51 12.61
N GLY A 226 -11.09 11.92 11.53
CA GLY A 226 -10.45 12.28 10.26
C GLY A 226 -9.55 13.51 10.38
N ALA A 227 -10.00 14.54 11.09
CA ALA A 227 -9.19 15.73 11.37
C ALA A 227 -7.98 15.39 12.26
N TRP A 228 -8.18 14.59 13.30
CA TRP A 228 -7.09 14.12 14.17
C TRP A 228 -6.09 13.27 13.39
N LEU A 229 -6.54 12.31 12.57
CA LEU A 229 -5.65 11.51 11.71
C LEU A 229 -4.96 12.38 10.65
N GLY A 230 -5.62 13.40 10.11
CA GLY A 230 -5.00 14.36 9.19
C GLY A 230 -3.87 15.15 9.85
N TRP A 231 -4.10 15.62 11.07
CA TRP A 231 -3.11 16.38 11.83
C TRP A 231 -1.96 15.52 12.36
N ALA A 232 -2.28 14.36 12.94
CA ALA A 232 -1.33 13.50 13.64
C ALA A 232 -0.63 12.47 12.74
N PHE A 233 -1.24 12.08 11.61
CA PHE A 233 -0.75 11.01 10.73
C PHE A 233 -0.72 11.39 9.24
N ASP A 234 -0.96 12.65 8.88
CA ASP A 234 -0.97 13.13 7.49
C ASP A 234 -2.04 12.47 6.59
N TYR A 235 -3.12 11.96 7.21
CA TYR A 235 -4.25 11.39 6.48
C TYR A 235 -4.93 12.44 5.59
N GLY A 236 -5.08 12.14 4.30
CA GLY A 236 -5.70 13.02 3.31
C GLY A 236 -4.72 13.77 2.40
N ARG A 237 -3.41 13.70 2.69
CA ARG A 237 -2.37 14.10 1.72
C ARG A 237 -2.36 13.13 0.53
N ALA A 238 -2.03 13.63 -0.65
CA ALA A 238 -2.05 12.82 -1.87
C ALA A 238 -0.83 11.91 -2.02
N SER A 239 0.34 12.33 -1.52
CA SER A 239 1.59 11.60 -1.66
C SER A 239 2.60 11.92 -0.56
N LEU A 240 3.63 11.07 -0.44
CA LEU A 240 4.82 11.35 0.37
C LEU A 240 5.51 12.64 -0.06
N GLY A 241 5.53 12.93 -1.37
CA GLY A 241 6.11 14.16 -1.91
C GLY A 241 5.45 15.41 -1.35
N GLU A 242 4.11 15.43 -1.32
CA GLU A 242 3.34 16.52 -0.71
C GLU A 242 3.58 16.61 0.81
N ALA A 243 3.57 15.47 1.51
CA ALA A 243 3.69 15.43 2.97
C ALA A 243 5.09 15.83 3.47
N ALA A 244 6.14 15.42 2.77
CA ALA A 244 7.53 15.68 3.15
C ALA A 244 8.14 16.91 2.44
N GLY A 245 7.40 17.57 1.54
CA GLY A 245 7.90 18.71 0.76
C GLY A 245 9.04 18.33 -0.19
N LEU A 246 8.87 17.20 -0.88
CA LEU A 246 9.86 16.72 -1.84
C LEU A 246 9.69 17.44 -3.18
N GLU A 247 10.82 17.71 -3.81
CA GLU A 247 10.82 18.15 -5.20
C GLU A 247 10.39 16.99 -6.10
N ASP A 248 9.45 17.27 -7.01
CA ASP A 248 9.02 16.32 -8.03
C ASP A 248 10.23 15.86 -8.84
N ALA A 249 10.19 14.60 -9.29
CA ALA A 249 11.22 14.09 -10.18
C ALA A 249 11.30 14.99 -11.44
N PRO A 250 12.46 15.61 -11.73
CA PRO A 250 12.60 16.47 -12.89
C PRO A 250 12.35 15.63 -14.14
N ARG A 251 11.37 16.07 -14.95
CA ARG A 251 10.98 15.41 -16.18
C ARG A 251 12.06 15.62 -17.25
N GLY A 252 13.17 14.87 -17.18
CA GLY A 252 14.05 14.66 -18.33
C GLY A 252 15.56 14.68 -18.12
N GLU A 253 16.11 15.40 -17.14
CA GLU A 253 17.55 15.75 -17.17
C GLU A 253 18.42 15.26 -16.01
N SER A 254 17.87 14.79 -14.88
CA SER A 254 18.68 14.35 -13.73
C SER A 254 19.06 12.87 -13.77
N ALA A 255 19.48 12.39 -14.94
CA ALA A 255 20.00 11.03 -15.05
C ALA A 255 21.50 11.02 -14.77
N VAL A 256 21.92 10.23 -13.78
CA VAL A 256 23.33 10.03 -13.47
C VAL A 256 23.91 8.97 -14.40
N LEU A 257 25.16 9.15 -14.84
CA LEU A 257 25.84 8.15 -15.64
C LEU A 257 26.47 7.10 -14.73
N VAL A 258 26.12 5.84 -14.97
CA VAL A 258 26.75 4.68 -14.35
C VAL A 258 27.59 3.97 -15.40
N VAL A 259 28.88 3.81 -15.12
CA VAL A 259 29.85 3.16 -16.00
C VAL A 259 30.35 1.87 -15.35
N VAL A 260 29.93 0.72 -15.86
CA VAL A 260 30.36 -0.59 -15.40
C VAL A 260 31.68 -0.96 -16.06
N LEU A 261 32.68 -1.34 -15.28
CA LEU A 261 34.04 -1.66 -15.73
C LEU A 261 34.24 -3.16 -15.99
N ALA A 262 33.21 -3.81 -16.55
CA ALA A 262 33.21 -5.19 -16.98
C ALA A 262 32.25 -5.39 -18.16
N ALA A 263 32.61 -6.28 -19.08
CA ALA A 263 31.74 -6.75 -20.16
C ALA A 263 30.68 -7.75 -19.61
N PRO A 264 29.61 -8.06 -20.38
CA PRO A 264 28.54 -8.98 -19.92
C PRO A 264 29.03 -10.39 -19.58
N ASP A 265 30.12 -10.82 -20.23
CA ASP A 265 30.79 -12.10 -20.00
C ASP A 265 31.80 -12.05 -18.83
N GLY A 266 31.98 -10.88 -18.20
CA GLY A 266 32.95 -10.66 -17.13
C GLY A 266 34.36 -10.31 -17.60
N THR A 267 34.60 -10.20 -18.91
CA THR A 267 35.91 -9.76 -19.43
C THR A 267 36.12 -8.25 -19.23
N ALA A 268 37.35 -7.79 -19.45
CA ALA A 268 37.69 -6.38 -19.42
C ALA A 268 36.90 -5.60 -20.47
N GLY A 269 36.14 -4.60 -20.04
CA GLY A 269 35.28 -3.81 -20.92
C GLY A 269 34.59 -2.67 -20.19
N THR A 270 33.85 -1.86 -20.92
CA THR A 270 33.11 -0.73 -20.36
C THR A 270 31.68 -0.71 -20.90
N ARG A 271 30.71 -0.48 -20.02
CA ARG A 271 29.31 -0.27 -20.39
C ARG A 271 28.77 0.94 -19.65
N SER A 272 28.10 1.85 -20.35
CA SER A 272 27.53 3.06 -19.76
C SER A 272 26.00 3.05 -19.81
N PHE A 273 25.38 3.51 -18.73
CA PHE A 273 23.93 3.56 -18.56
C PHE A 273 23.55 4.89 -17.92
N ARG A 274 22.44 5.46 -18.38
CA ARG A 274 21.81 6.58 -17.69
C ARG A 274 20.78 6.02 -16.72
N VAL A 275 20.98 6.28 -15.44
CA VAL A 275 20.07 5.83 -14.38
C VAL A 275 19.27 7.05 -13.92
N ARG A 276 17.95 6.95 -13.96
CA ARG A 276 17.08 7.94 -13.33
C ARG A 276 17.10 7.71 -11.83
N GLU A 277 17.45 8.75 -11.08
CA GLU A 277 17.46 8.70 -9.63
C GLU A 277 16.05 9.01 -9.11
N GLU A 278 15.16 8.02 -9.21
CA GLU A 278 13.76 8.11 -8.79
C GLU A 278 13.39 6.93 -7.90
N ALA A 279 12.63 7.21 -6.83
CA ALA A 279 11.98 6.23 -5.97
C ALA A 279 10.64 6.79 -5.53
N GLU A 280 9.59 5.97 -5.44
CA GLU A 280 8.24 6.41 -5.04
C GLU A 280 7.66 7.61 -5.83
N GLY A 281 8.07 7.80 -7.09
CA GLY A 281 7.63 8.94 -7.90
C GLY A 281 8.32 10.28 -7.57
N ALA A 282 9.33 10.29 -6.70
CA ALA A 282 10.09 11.47 -6.30
C ALA A 282 11.57 11.36 -6.67
N ALA A 283 12.22 12.50 -6.92
CA ALA A 283 13.66 12.55 -7.17
C ALA A 283 14.45 12.07 -5.94
N VAL A 284 15.41 11.19 -6.15
CA VAL A 284 16.38 10.79 -5.15
C VAL A 284 17.55 11.77 -5.21
N SER A 285 17.66 12.60 -4.18
CA SER A 285 18.79 13.50 -3.95
C SER A 285 19.20 13.42 -2.47
N PRO A 286 20.45 13.77 -2.11
CA PRO A 286 20.84 13.86 -0.69
C PRO A 286 19.92 14.77 0.11
N GLU A 287 19.43 15.84 -0.51
CA GLU A 287 18.48 16.76 0.12
C GLU A 287 17.12 16.12 0.36
N ASN A 288 16.53 15.46 -0.65
CA ASN A 288 15.24 14.79 -0.49
C ASN A 288 15.33 13.62 0.51
N LEU A 289 16.43 12.87 0.53
CA LEU A 289 16.68 11.83 1.55
C LEU A 289 16.73 12.42 2.96
N ARG A 290 17.40 13.57 3.15
CA ARG A 290 17.39 14.30 4.42
C ARG A 290 16.00 14.81 4.78
N ARG A 291 15.23 15.35 3.82
CA ARG A 291 13.86 15.82 4.04
C ARG A 291 12.93 14.69 4.49
N VAL A 292 12.96 13.53 3.84
CA VAL A 292 12.16 12.36 4.25
C VAL A 292 12.56 11.85 5.63
N ARG A 293 13.87 11.75 5.93
CA ARG A 293 14.34 11.36 7.26
C ARG A 293 13.87 12.35 8.33
N GLY A 294 14.11 13.64 8.11
CA GLY A 294 13.68 14.69 9.03
C GLY A 294 12.15 14.76 9.17
N TYR A 295 11.40 14.44 8.12
CA TYR A 295 9.95 14.29 8.18
C TYR A 295 9.53 13.15 9.13
N LEU A 296 10.12 11.95 8.97
CA LEU A 296 9.84 10.82 9.86
C LEU A 296 10.20 11.13 11.31
N GLU A 297 11.35 11.75 11.56
CA GLU A 297 11.80 12.12 12.90
C GLU A 297 10.88 13.17 13.55
N ARG A 298 10.53 14.25 12.83
CA ARG A 298 9.59 15.28 13.32
C ARG A 298 8.21 14.71 13.62
N ARG A 299 7.77 13.72 12.85
CA ARG A 299 6.49 13.03 13.05
C ARG A 299 6.59 11.91 14.09
N ALA A 300 7.77 11.66 14.68
CA ALA A 300 8.02 10.49 15.54
C ALA A 300 7.52 9.18 14.89
N TYR A 301 7.71 9.07 13.58
CA TYR A 301 7.24 7.99 12.70
C TYR A 301 5.71 7.76 12.67
N ARG A 302 4.91 8.72 13.13
CA ARG A 302 3.44 8.69 13.06
C ARG A 302 2.97 9.31 11.75
N THR A 303 2.89 8.50 10.69
CA THR A 303 2.46 8.93 9.36
C THR A 303 1.85 7.77 8.59
N VAL A 304 0.83 8.03 7.76
CA VAL A 304 0.29 7.03 6.83
C VAL A 304 1.31 6.61 5.77
N PHE A 305 2.26 7.50 5.43
CA PHE A 305 3.34 7.25 4.45
C PHE A 305 4.57 6.54 5.02
N LEU A 306 4.46 5.90 6.18
CA LEU A 306 5.62 5.32 6.87
C LEU A 306 6.33 4.27 5.99
N ARG A 307 5.58 3.40 5.31
CA ARG A 307 6.14 2.35 4.45
C ARG A 307 6.81 2.94 3.23
N GLU A 308 6.13 3.87 2.58
CA GLU A 308 6.61 4.59 1.40
C GLU A 308 7.88 5.38 1.73
N ALA A 309 7.91 6.08 2.87
CA ALA A 309 9.06 6.85 3.32
C ALA A 309 10.28 5.96 3.62
N LEU A 310 10.09 4.83 4.32
CA LEU A 310 11.18 3.90 4.60
C LEU A 310 11.68 3.20 3.33
N ARG A 311 10.76 2.85 2.41
CA ARG A 311 11.12 2.32 1.08
C ARG A 311 11.90 3.36 0.26
N PHE A 312 11.45 4.62 0.24
CA PHE A 312 12.14 5.72 -0.43
C PHE A 312 13.55 5.93 0.13
N LEU A 313 13.70 5.96 1.47
CA LEU A 313 15.01 6.09 2.10
C LEU A 313 15.93 4.92 1.74
N ARG A 314 15.43 3.68 1.81
CA ARG A 314 16.22 2.50 1.49
C ARG A 314 16.62 2.46 0.02
N GLU A 315 15.67 2.57 -0.90
CA GLU A 315 15.92 2.51 -2.33
C GLU A 315 16.75 3.70 -2.80
N GLY A 316 16.46 4.89 -2.26
CA GLY A 316 17.20 6.09 -2.58
C GLY A 316 18.64 6.07 -2.08
N HIS A 317 18.89 5.64 -0.84
CA HIS A 317 20.24 5.42 -0.34
C HIS A 317 20.99 4.35 -1.14
N ALA A 318 20.32 3.24 -1.51
CA ALA A 318 20.92 2.23 -2.39
C ALA A 318 21.27 2.80 -3.77
N LEU A 319 20.40 3.62 -4.37
CA LEU A 319 20.63 4.28 -5.66
C LEU A 319 21.83 5.22 -5.65
N VAL A 320 22.02 6.00 -4.57
CA VAL A 320 23.18 6.90 -4.43
C VAL A 320 24.43 6.18 -3.91
N TRP A 321 24.38 4.86 -3.75
CA TRP A 321 25.44 3.99 -3.24
C TRP A 321 25.85 4.26 -1.78
N ASP A 322 24.89 4.53 -0.92
CA ASP A 322 25.07 4.68 0.54
C ASP A 322 24.46 3.47 1.25
N LEU A 323 25.26 2.41 1.45
CA LEU A 323 24.75 1.14 1.95
C LEU A 323 24.34 1.18 3.42
N GLU A 324 25.09 1.86 4.29
CA GLU A 324 24.80 1.84 5.73
C GLU A 324 23.46 2.50 6.05
N PRO A 325 23.13 3.71 5.54
CA PRO A 325 21.82 4.30 5.75
C PRO A 325 20.68 3.49 5.14
N ALA A 326 20.92 2.75 4.04
CA ALA A 326 19.94 1.85 3.45
C ALA A 326 19.64 0.64 4.35
N LEU A 327 20.67 0.04 4.96
CA LEU A 327 20.53 -1.02 5.96
C LEU A 327 19.78 -0.50 7.19
N ASP A 328 20.17 0.66 7.71
CA ASP A 328 19.53 1.26 8.89
C ASP A 328 18.04 1.55 8.63
N ALA A 329 17.68 2.02 7.43
CA ALA A 329 16.28 2.22 7.03
C ALA A 329 15.48 0.90 6.98
N ALA A 330 16.10 -0.20 6.52
CA ALA A 330 15.46 -1.52 6.50
C ALA A 330 15.26 -2.12 7.90
N MET A 331 16.08 -1.71 8.87
CA MET A 331 16.04 -2.19 10.26
C MET A 331 15.00 -1.48 11.14
N VAL A 332 14.40 -0.38 10.67
CA VAL A 332 13.45 0.41 11.47
C VAL A 332 12.26 -0.46 11.91
N ARG A 333 12.08 -0.56 13.24
CA ARG A 333 10.97 -1.28 13.89
C ARG A 333 10.15 -0.33 14.74
N LEU A 334 8.85 -0.35 14.57
CA LEU A 334 7.92 0.48 15.35
C LEU A 334 6.82 -0.40 15.95
N GLY A 335 7.21 -1.18 16.96
CA GLY A 335 6.32 -2.13 17.62
C GLY A 335 5.98 -3.38 16.78
N PRO A 336 4.96 -4.15 17.18
CA PRO A 336 4.53 -5.36 16.46
C PRO A 336 3.81 -5.09 15.14
N ALA A 337 3.09 -3.96 15.03
CA ALA A 337 2.32 -3.59 13.84
C ALA A 337 3.22 -3.17 12.65
N PHE A 338 4.47 -2.83 12.93
CA PHE A 338 5.44 -2.41 11.94
C PHE A 338 6.78 -3.15 12.15
N PRO A 339 6.87 -4.41 11.70
CA PRO A 339 8.12 -5.14 11.72
C PRO A 339 9.15 -4.51 10.75
N PRO A 340 10.45 -4.74 10.97
CA PRO A 340 11.49 -4.43 10.00
C PRO A 340 11.22 -5.05 8.62
N ASP A 341 11.82 -4.47 7.58
CA ASP A 341 11.81 -5.05 6.25
C ASP A 341 12.91 -6.11 6.14
N TRP A 342 12.59 -7.33 6.60
CA TRP A 342 13.51 -8.46 6.65
C TRP A 342 14.13 -8.78 5.28
N GLU A 343 13.29 -8.79 4.24
CA GLU A 343 13.70 -9.17 2.90
C GLU A 343 14.69 -8.16 2.32
N ALA A 344 14.36 -6.87 2.42
CA ALA A 344 15.24 -5.85 1.91
C ALA A 344 16.54 -5.74 2.72
N PHE A 345 16.48 -5.92 4.05
CA PHE A 345 17.67 -5.99 4.89
C PHE A 345 18.59 -7.14 4.49
N LEU A 346 18.07 -8.37 4.37
CA LEU A 346 18.84 -9.55 4.01
C LEU A 346 19.40 -9.45 2.58
N ALA A 347 18.64 -8.88 1.65
CA ALA A 347 19.10 -8.62 0.29
C ALA A 347 20.29 -7.65 0.24
N LEU A 348 20.25 -6.55 1.00
CA LEU A 348 21.36 -5.61 1.13
C LEU A 348 22.56 -6.24 1.86
N LEU A 349 22.29 -6.98 2.93
CA LEU A 349 23.33 -7.62 3.74
C LEU A 349 24.06 -8.72 2.97
N ARG A 350 23.42 -9.38 1.99
CA ARG A 350 24.02 -10.43 1.14
C ARG A 350 25.28 -9.95 0.40
N SER A 351 25.34 -8.69 0.00
CA SER A 351 26.51 -8.09 -0.66
C SER A 351 27.38 -7.24 0.27
N ALA A 352 26.84 -6.73 1.38
CA ALA A 352 27.54 -5.87 2.32
C ALA A 352 28.85 -6.48 2.88
N PRO A 353 29.92 -5.72 3.13
CA PRO A 353 31.16 -6.20 3.75
C PRO A 353 30.91 -6.93 5.07
N CYS A 354 31.71 -7.96 5.33
CA CYS A 354 31.66 -8.79 6.53
C CYS A 354 32.36 -8.09 7.71
N THR A 355 31.90 -6.90 8.08
CA THR A 355 32.45 -6.10 9.18
C THR A 355 31.76 -6.41 10.52
N PRO A 356 32.40 -6.13 11.67
CA PRO A 356 31.76 -6.26 12.97
C PRO A 356 30.47 -5.43 13.11
N ALA A 357 30.40 -4.26 12.45
CA ALA A 357 29.19 -3.44 12.44
C ALA A 357 28.02 -4.15 11.76
N ASN A 358 28.24 -4.76 10.59
CA ASN A 358 27.19 -5.47 9.87
C ASN A 358 26.80 -6.79 10.56
N TYR A 359 27.73 -7.46 11.25
CA TYR A 359 27.38 -8.60 12.10
C TYR A 359 26.47 -8.19 13.27
N ARG A 360 26.75 -7.06 13.94
CA ARG A 360 25.86 -6.53 14.98
C ARG A 360 24.47 -6.20 14.45
N ARG A 361 24.37 -5.65 13.24
CA ARG A 361 23.09 -5.42 12.55
C ARG A 361 22.34 -6.74 12.30
N LEU A 362 23.04 -7.75 11.78
CA LEU A 362 22.49 -9.09 11.55
C LEU A 362 21.98 -9.73 12.85
N ASP A 363 22.77 -9.72 13.92
CA ASP A 363 22.37 -10.26 15.21
C ASP A 363 21.15 -9.53 15.77
N SER A 364 21.15 -8.19 15.75
CA SER A 364 20.00 -7.37 16.19
C SER A 364 18.72 -7.71 15.41
N MET A 365 18.81 -7.80 14.08
CA MET A 365 17.69 -8.17 13.23
C MET A 365 17.22 -9.60 13.50
N SER A 366 18.15 -10.54 13.68
CA SER A 366 17.83 -11.93 13.98
C SER A 366 17.05 -12.04 15.30
N ARG A 367 17.47 -11.36 16.36
CA ARG A 367 16.77 -11.33 17.66
C ARG A 367 15.37 -10.73 17.53
N ALA A 368 15.21 -9.72 16.68
CA ALA A 368 13.90 -9.13 16.43
C ALA A 368 12.99 -10.07 15.63
N ALA A 369 13.53 -10.81 14.66
CA ALA A 369 12.81 -11.83 13.89
C ALA A 369 12.43 -13.06 14.75
N LEU A 370 13.27 -13.47 15.71
CA LEU A 370 12.95 -14.55 16.67
C LEU A 370 11.71 -14.26 17.52
N ARG A 371 11.42 -12.98 17.77
CA ARG A 371 10.23 -12.52 18.51
C ARG A 371 9.04 -12.18 17.61
N SER A 372 9.17 -12.43 16.30
CA SER A 372 8.13 -12.10 15.32
C SER A 372 7.43 -13.38 14.87
N GLU A 373 6.14 -13.26 14.58
CA GLU A 373 5.36 -14.32 13.96
C GLU A 373 5.29 -14.08 12.45
N PHE A 374 5.48 -15.13 11.66
CA PHE A 374 5.38 -15.10 10.20
C PHE A 374 4.11 -15.84 9.79
N PRO A 375 3.02 -15.13 9.42
CA PRO A 375 1.73 -15.76 9.17
C PRO A 375 1.73 -16.74 7.99
N GLN A 376 2.66 -16.55 7.04
CA GLN A 376 2.77 -17.38 5.83
C GLN A 376 4.05 -18.21 5.89
N ALA A 377 3.93 -19.52 5.64
CA ALA A 377 5.08 -20.42 5.61
C ALA A 377 6.13 -20.02 4.56
N SER A 378 5.70 -19.49 3.41
CA SER A 378 6.60 -19.02 2.35
C SER A 378 7.39 -17.76 2.76
N GLU A 379 6.78 -16.86 3.55
CA GLU A 379 7.47 -15.70 4.12
C GLU A 379 8.49 -16.15 5.17
N ALA A 380 8.07 -17.03 6.09
CA ALA A 380 8.94 -17.62 7.10
C ALA A 380 10.15 -18.32 6.46
N GLU A 381 9.93 -19.11 5.41
CA GLU A 381 11.01 -19.80 4.68
C GLU A 381 12.03 -18.82 4.10
N ARG A 382 11.58 -17.76 3.41
CA ARG A 382 12.47 -16.75 2.83
C ARG A 382 13.33 -16.09 3.91
N VAL A 383 12.70 -15.69 5.02
CA VAL A 383 13.39 -15.02 6.13
C VAL A 383 14.38 -15.96 6.81
N TYR A 384 13.97 -17.19 7.14
CA TYR A 384 14.83 -18.16 7.82
C TYR A 384 16.01 -18.59 6.96
N SER A 385 15.78 -18.83 5.66
CA SER A 385 16.85 -19.15 4.71
C SER A 385 17.83 -17.99 4.56
N GLY A 386 17.32 -16.76 4.47
CA GLY A 386 18.17 -15.57 4.33
C GLY A 386 19.03 -15.31 5.57
N PHE A 387 18.48 -15.50 6.79
CA PHE A 387 19.28 -15.43 8.01
C PHE A 387 20.33 -16.55 8.08
N ALA A 388 19.96 -17.79 7.75
CA ALA A 388 20.91 -18.91 7.75
C ALA A 388 22.09 -18.64 6.80
N ALA A 389 21.81 -18.19 5.57
CA ALA A 389 22.84 -17.82 4.60
C ALA A 389 23.69 -16.62 5.09
N ALA A 390 23.07 -15.61 5.68
CA ALA A 390 23.79 -14.47 6.23
C ALA A 390 24.75 -14.89 7.36
N PHE A 391 24.30 -15.65 8.35
CA PHE A 391 25.18 -16.12 9.43
C PHE A 391 26.31 -17.03 8.91
N ALA A 392 26.03 -17.93 7.98
CA ALA A 392 27.05 -18.77 7.35
C ALA A 392 28.13 -17.94 6.64
N ARG A 393 27.73 -16.86 5.95
CA ARG A 393 28.64 -15.90 5.32
C ARG A 393 29.49 -15.15 6.33
N PHE A 394 28.90 -14.76 7.47
CA PHE A 394 29.64 -14.15 8.58
C PHE A 394 30.48 -15.15 9.37
N GLY A 395 30.52 -16.43 8.97
CA GLY A 395 31.32 -17.46 9.62
C GLY A 395 30.74 -17.96 10.95
N ASP A 396 29.47 -17.69 11.23
CA ASP A 396 28.76 -18.05 12.46
C ASP A 396 27.92 -19.31 12.21
N LYS A 397 28.58 -20.48 12.34
CA LYS A 397 27.95 -21.78 12.14
C LYS A 397 26.78 -22.03 13.11
N PRO A 398 26.90 -21.79 14.44
CA PRO A 398 25.78 -21.96 15.36
C PRO A 398 24.57 -21.10 15.00
N GLY A 399 24.79 -19.82 14.64
CA GLY A 399 23.72 -18.95 14.17
C GLY A 399 23.04 -19.47 12.90
N ALA A 400 23.82 -19.95 11.93
CA ALA A 400 23.29 -20.51 10.70
C ALA A 400 22.44 -21.77 10.94
N GLU A 401 22.92 -22.69 11.77
CA GLU A 401 22.21 -23.93 12.14
C GLU A 401 20.90 -23.66 12.89
N LEU A 402 20.88 -22.66 13.79
CA LEU A 402 19.66 -22.22 14.48
C LEU A 402 18.54 -21.85 13.50
N TRP A 403 18.86 -21.03 12.49
CA TRP A 403 17.88 -20.60 11.50
C TRP A 403 17.50 -21.70 10.52
N LEU A 404 18.44 -22.60 10.18
CA LEU A 404 18.15 -23.77 9.37
C LEU A 404 17.18 -24.74 10.07
N GLY A 405 17.37 -24.96 11.38
CA GLY A 405 16.44 -25.76 12.19
C GLY A 405 15.03 -25.19 12.22
N LYS A 406 14.89 -23.85 12.27
CA LYS A 406 13.57 -23.19 12.15
C LYS A 406 12.93 -23.41 10.78
N ARG A 407 13.72 -23.38 9.70
CA ARG A 407 13.24 -23.70 8.35
C ARG A 407 12.79 -25.17 8.26
N GLN A 408 13.54 -26.11 8.84
CA GLN A 408 13.16 -27.53 8.89
C GLN A 408 11.82 -27.73 9.59
N GLY A 409 11.54 -26.96 10.65
CA GLY A 409 10.25 -26.96 11.33
C GLY A 409 9.04 -26.52 10.48
N LEU A 410 9.25 -26.00 9.25
CA LEU A 410 8.19 -25.69 8.30
C LEU A 410 7.78 -26.89 7.45
N TYR A 411 8.47 -28.03 7.53
CA TYR A 411 8.10 -29.24 6.80
C TYR A 411 6.73 -29.78 7.28
N PRO A 412 5.83 -30.26 6.39
CA PRO A 412 5.97 -30.42 4.93
C PRO A 412 5.45 -29.23 4.10
N LEU A 413 5.18 -28.08 4.72
CA LEU A 413 4.63 -26.90 4.03
C LEU A 413 5.60 -26.34 2.97
N VAL A 414 6.90 -26.60 3.17
CA VAL A 414 8.00 -26.29 2.26
C VAL A 414 8.65 -27.60 1.81
N ARG A 415 8.71 -27.83 0.49
CA ARG A 415 9.21 -29.09 -0.08
C ARG A 415 10.71 -29.11 -0.37
N ASP A 416 11.34 -27.95 -0.46
CA ASP A 416 12.76 -27.87 -0.81
C ASP A 416 13.65 -28.22 0.38
N GLU A 417 14.57 -29.15 0.18
CA GLU A 417 15.53 -29.51 1.22
C GLU A 417 16.42 -28.31 1.57
N PRO A 418 16.60 -28.04 2.88
CA PRO A 418 17.41 -26.93 3.33
C PRO A 418 18.89 -27.21 3.07
N LYS A 419 19.47 -26.52 2.08
CA LYS A 419 20.92 -26.54 1.83
C LYS A 419 21.60 -25.48 2.68
N LEU A 420 22.50 -25.90 3.56
CA LEU A 420 23.39 -24.97 4.27
C LEU A 420 24.46 -24.47 3.29
N GLU A 421 24.57 -23.15 3.13
CA GLU A 421 25.71 -22.59 2.41
C GLU A 421 27.00 -22.86 3.20
N PRO A 422 28.11 -23.21 2.52
CA PRO A 422 29.37 -23.45 3.19
C PRO A 422 29.81 -22.19 3.96
N VAL A 423 30.13 -22.38 5.24
CA VAL A 423 30.58 -21.33 6.14
C VAL A 423 31.87 -20.72 5.60
N GLN A 424 31.88 -19.39 5.42
CA GLN A 424 33.03 -18.71 4.81
C GLN A 424 34.08 -18.37 5.88
N SER A 425 35.27 -18.95 5.74
CA SER A 425 36.35 -18.84 6.74
C SER A 425 37.19 -17.56 6.61
N LEU A 426 37.10 -16.82 5.51
CA LEU A 426 37.94 -15.63 5.26
C LEU A 426 37.17 -14.33 5.28
N ARG A 427 37.71 -13.37 6.06
CA ARG A 427 37.06 -12.09 6.39
C ARG A 427 37.93 -10.86 6.09
N GLU A 428 39.06 -11.03 5.42
CA GLU A 428 40.06 -9.95 5.19
C GLU A 428 40.21 -9.58 3.71
N GLY A 429 39.19 -9.84 2.89
CA GLY A 429 39.26 -9.50 1.48
C GLY A 429 39.46 -8.01 1.26
N ARG A 430 40.41 -7.63 0.40
CA ARG A 430 40.76 -6.24 0.11
C ARG A 430 40.83 -6.00 -1.39
N LEU A 431 40.24 -4.90 -1.83
CA LEU A 431 40.35 -4.45 -3.22
C LEU A 431 40.74 -2.98 -3.21
N SER A 432 41.82 -2.64 -3.89
CA SER A 432 42.29 -1.25 -3.96
C SER A 432 42.79 -0.90 -5.35
N GLY A 433 42.83 0.38 -5.68
CA GLY A 433 43.29 0.86 -6.96
C GLY A 433 43.35 2.37 -7.04
N ARG A 434 43.52 2.88 -8.26
CA ARG A 434 43.55 4.31 -8.54
C ARG A 434 42.62 4.64 -9.71
N LEU A 435 41.76 5.64 -9.55
CA LEU A 435 40.89 6.17 -10.58
C LEU A 435 41.37 7.55 -11.04
N LEU A 436 41.57 7.66 -12.35
CA LEU A 436 41.97 8.89 -13.02
C LEU A 436 40.89 9.30 -14.04
N LEU A 437 40.64 10.59 -14.16
CA LEU A 437 39.80 11.19 -15.18
C LEU A 437 40.69 12.07 -16.06
N SER A 438 40.86 11.67 -17.33
CA SER A 438 41.76 12.35 -18.28
C SER A 438 43.17 12.60 -17.73
N GLY A 439 43.71 11.62 -16.98
CA GLY A 439 45.04 11.68 -16.36
C GLY A 439 45.11 12.34 -14.98
N ALA A 440 44.05 13.04 -14.53
CA ALA A 440 43.98 13.68 -13.21
C ALA A 440 43.23 12.80 -12.19
N PRO A 441 43.48 12.94 -10.87
CA PRO A 441 42.69 12.28 -9.83
C PRO A 441 41.18 12.52 -9.95
N ALA A 442 40.36 11.46 -9.97
CA ALA A 442 38.91 11.54 -10.19
C ALA A 442 38.10 11.65 -8.88
N ALA A 443 38.40 12.62 -8.02
CA ALA A 443 37.78 12.75 -6.69
C ALA A 443 36.25 13.03 -6.72
N SER A 444 35.70 13.52 -7.84
CA SER A 444 34.26 13.78 -7.99
C SER A 444 33.44 12.57 -8.46
N VAL A 445 34.10 11.46 -8.82
CA VAL A 445 33.45 10.24 -9.31
C VAL A 445 33.36 9.23 -8.18
N LYS A 446 32.16 8.75 -7.87
CA LYS A 446 31.98 7.70 -6.87
C LYS A 446 32.33 6.34 -7.49
N VAL A 447 33.11 5.54 -6.77
CA VAL A 447 33.47 4.16 -7.14
C VAL A 447 32.62 3.21 -6.31
N GLY A 448 31.85 2.36 -6.97
CA GLY A 448 31.05 1.31 -6.36
C GLY A 448 31.63 -0.07 -6.68
N LEU A 449 31.73 -0.91 -5.66
CA LEU A 449 32.06 -2.33 -5.77
C LEU A 449 30.78 -3.15 -5.65
N PHE A 450 30.53 -4.00 -6.63
CA PHE A 450 29.33 -4.83 -6.68
C PHE A 450 29.71 -6.30 -6.68
N ARG A 451 29.02 -7.11 -5.88
CA ARG A 451 29.12 -8.56 -5.88
C ARG A 451 28.24 -9.11 -7.00
N ALA A 452 28.81 -9.98 -7.83
CA ALA A 452 28.05 -10.73 -8.83
C ALA A 452 27.32 -11.90 -8.17
N ASP A 453 26.04 -12.07 -8.48
CA ASP A 453 25.29 -13.26 -8.07
C ASP A 453 25.79 -14.48 -8.87
N PRO A 454 25.85 -15.67 -8.25
CA PRO A 454 26.22 -16.90 -8.95
C PRO A 454 25.12 -17.30 -9.94
N GLY A 455 25.30 -16.97 -11.21
CA GLY A 455 24.40 -17.32 -12.31
C GLY A 455 25.10 -17.28 -13.66
N PRO A 456 24.49 -17.82 -14.73
CA PRO A 456 25.08 -17.81 -16.07
C PRO A 456 25.09 -16.37 -16.62
N GLY A 457 26.24 -15.70 -16.45
CA GLY A 457 26.52 -14.35 -16.92
C GLY A 457 26.55 -13.31 -15.81
N LEU A 458 27.39 -12.28 -15.97
CA LEU A 458 27.15 -11.01 -15.28
C LEU A 458 25.95 -10.40 -15.98
N SER A 459 24.74 -10.76 -15.57
CA SER A 459 23.58 -9.94 -15.84
C SER A 459 23.54 -8.94 -14.70
N PRO A 460 24.06 -7.71 -14.86
CA PRO A 460 23.78 -6.68 -13.88
C PRO A 460 22.26 -6.61 -13.86
N SER A 461 21.64 -6.93 -12.74
CA SER A 461 20.26 -6.56 -12.49
C SER A 461 20.26 -5.04 -12.55
N PHE A 462 20.10 -4.51 -13.76
CA PHE A 462 20.47 -3.16 -14.13
C PHE A 462 19.59 -2.19 -13.35
N GLY A 463 20.20 -1.54 -12.37
CA GLY A 463 19.50 -0.54 -11.56
C GLY A 463 20.19 -0.16 -10.26
N ALA A 464 21.51 -0.33 -10.09
CA ALA A 464 22.30 0.18 -8.94
C ALA A 464 21.84 -0.22 -7.52
N ARG A 465 20.74 -0.96 -7.39
CA ARG A 465 20.05 -1.28 -6.13
C ARG A 465 20.44 -2.66 -5.58
N GLY A 466 20.87 -3.57 -6.45
CA GLY A 466 21.23 -4.95 -6.10
C GLY A 466 22.75 -5.17 -6.11
N GLY A 467 23.26 -5.90 -5.12
CA GLY A 467 24.64 -6.40 -5.12
C GLY A 467 25.71 -5.39 -4.72
N LEU A 468 25.36 -4.15 -4.35
CA LEU A 468 26.34 -3.18 -3.85
C LEU A 468 27.01 -3.72 -2.58
N ALA A 469 28.32 -3.92 -2.66
CA ALA A 469 29.14 -4.29 -1.52
C ALA A 469 29.60 -3.01 -0.79
N ALA A 470 30.31 -2.13 -1.48
CA ALA A 470 30.81 -0.90 -0.88
C ALA A 470 30.91 0.20 -1.94
N ALA A 471 30.96 1.46 -1.50
CA ALA A 471 31.27 2.56 -2.38
C ALA A 471 32.09 3.63 -1.64
N CYS A 472 32.92 4.34 -2.37
CA CYS A 472 33.71 5.45 -1.85
C CYS A 472 33.98 6.49 -2.94
N TYR A 473 34.37 7.68 -2.52
CA TYR A 473 35.03 8.64 -3.40
C TYR A 473 36.54 8.41 -3.32
N PRO A 474 37.27 8.44 -4.46
CA PRO A 474 38.72 8.40 -4.43
C PRO A 474 39.31 9.58 -3.65
N ASP A 475 40.47 9.38 -3.02
CA ASP A 475 41.20 10.45 -2.33
C ASP A 475 41.76 11.49 -3.33
N GLU A 476 42.46 12.52 -2.81
CA GLU A 476 43.09 13.57 -3.62
C GLU A 476 44.12 13.05 -4.63
N LYS A 477 44.65 11.84 -4.42
CA LYS A 477 45.58 11.16 -5.34
C LYS A 477 44.84 10.22 -6.30
N GLY A 478 43.53 10.09 -6.17
CA GLY A 478 42.66 9.20 -6.94
C GLY A 478 42.64 7.78 -6.42
N ARG A 479 43.16 7.51 -5.21
CA ARG A 479 43.22 6.15 -4.65
C ARG A 479 41.90 5.79 -3.99
N PHE A 480 41.49 4.54 -4.13
CA PHE A 480 40.32 3.98 -3.45
C PHE A 480 40.65 2.59 -2.87
N ALA A 481 39.93 2.20 -1.81
CA ALA A 481 40.08 0.89 -1.20
C ALA A 481 38.76 0.40 -0.58
N PHE A 482 38.56 -0.91 -0.63
CA PHE A 482 37.45 -1.62 -0.01
C PHE A 482 38.02 -2.78 0.81
N GLU A 483 37.48 -2.98 2.01
CA GLU A 483 38.00 -3.95 3.00
C GLU A 483 36.85 -4.79 3.57
N GLY A 484 37.19 -5.88 4.25
CA GLY A 484 36.21 -6.79 4.84
C GLY A 484 35.37 -7.54 3.78
N LEU A 485 35.92 -7.76 2.59
CA LEU A 485 35.22 -8.41 1.50
C LEU A 485 35.22 -9.93 1.70
N SER A 486 34.06 -10.54 1.50
CA SER A 486 33.92 -12.00 1.50
C SER A 486 34.43 -12.60 0.17
N PRO A 487 34.84 -13.87 0.12
CA PRO A 487 35.11 -14.56 -1.15
C PRO A 487 33.93 -14.44 -2.12
N GLY A 488 34.23 -14.25 -3.41
CA GLY A 488 33.21 -14.04 -4.43
C GLY A 488 33.76 -13.40 -5.70
N VAL A 489 32.86 -13.17 -6.65
CA VAL A 489 33.14 -12.44 -7.89
C VAL A 489 32.57 -11.04 -7.74
N TYR A 490 33.36 -10.04 -8.09
CA TYR A 490 33.01 -8.63 -7.98
C TYR A 490 33.24 -7.90 -9.30
N TYR A 491 32.65 -6.72 -9.43
CA TYR A 491 32.95 -5.79 -10.51
C TYR A 491 32.88 -4.35 -9.99
N LEU A 492 33.60 -3.46 -10.64
CA LEU A 492 33.55 -2.03 -10.33
C LEU A 492 32.54 -1.32 -11.24
N ALA A 493 31.86 -0.33 -10.68
CA ALA A 493 31.11 0.65 -11.42
C ALA A 493 31.44 2.06 -10.94
N LEU A 494 31.33 3.03 -11.83
CA LEU A 494 31.56 4.44 -11.58
C LEU A 494 30.24 5.19 -11.67
N ARG A 495 29.98 6.12 -10.75
CA ARG A 495 28.80 6.99 -10.74
C ARG A 495 29.25 8.44 -10.75
N GLY A 496 28.71 9.23 -11.67
CA GLY A 496 29.04 10.65 -11.79
C GLY A 496 28.18 11.38 -12.82
N ASP A 497 28.35 12.69 -12.87
CA ASP A 497 27.68 13.55 -13.86
C ASP A 497 28.05 13.09 -15.29
N PRO A 498 27.08 12.88 -16.20
CA PRO A 498 27.35 12.57 -17.59
C PRO A 498 28.31 13.54 -18.29
N ARG A 499 28.34 14.82 -17.89
CA ARG A 499 29.25 15.85 -18.41
C ARG A 499 30.70 15.64 -17.97
N VAL A 500 30.89 15.01 -16.81
CA VAL A 500 32.22 14.72 -16.24
C VAL A 500 32.77 13.41 -16.77
N LEU A 501 31.95 12.35 -16.78
CA LEU A 501 32.36 11.01 -17.22
C LEU A 501 32.37 10.84 -18.74
N GLY A 502 31.64 11.69 -19.46
CA GLY A 502 31.40 11.58 -20.90
C GLY A 502 30.42 10.46 -21.27
N SER A 503 29.80 10.58 -22.44
CA SER A 503 28.72 9.67 -22.87
C SER A 503 28.88 9.38 -24.37
N PRO A 504 29.55 8.27 -24.76
CA PRO A 504 29.92 7.12 -23.94
C PRO A 504 31.30 7.25 -23.25
N ALA A 505 31.34 7.03 -21.94
CA ALA A 505 32.59 6.93 -21.19
C ALA A 505 33.43 5.72 -21.65
N ARG A 506 34.74 5.91 -21.83
CA ARG A 506 35.71 4.83 -22.12
C ARG A 506 36.70 4.71 -20.97
N ALA A 507 36.90 3.50 -20.45
CA ALA A 507 37.90 3.23 -19.42
C ALA A 507 39.08 2.43 -19.99
N ARG A 508 40.29 2.97 -19.86
CA ARG A 508 41.54 2.24 -20.08
C ARG A 508 41.86 1.44 -18.82
N ALA A 509 42.36 0.22 -19.03
CA ALA A 509 42.64 -0.74 -17.95
C ALA A 509 41.41 -1.10 -17.10
N ALA A 510 40.24 -1.23 -17.74
CA ALA A 510 39.05 -1.77 -17.08
C ALA A 510 39.35 -3.20 -16.56
N PRO A 511 39.14 -3.48 -15.27
CA PRO A 511 39.58 -4.74 -14.67
C PRO A 511 38.73 -5.97 -15.06
N GLY A 512 37.49 -5.79 -15.53
CA GLY A 512 36.56 -6.89 -15.71
C GLY A 512 36.06 -7.44 -14.36
N ALA A 513 35.68 -8.71 -14.34
CA ALA A 513 35.28 -9.42 -13.13
C ALA A 513 36.50 -9.74 -12.25
N LEU A 514 36.38 -9.40 -10.96
CA LEU A 514 37.42 -9.56 -9.95
C LEU A 514 37.04 -10.68 -9.00
N ARG A 515 37.81 -11.77 -9.02
CA ARG A 515 37.56 -12.92 -8.14
C ARG A 515 38.43 -12.84 -6.90
N LEU A 516 37.78 -12.71 -5.75
CA LEU A 516 38.40 -12.88 -4.44
C LEU A 516 38.16 -14.32 -3.97
N SER A 517 39.22 -14.97 -3.53
CA SER A 517 39.19 -16.35 -3.05
C SER A 517 40.06 -16.51 -1.81
N PRO A 518 39.92 -17.61 -1.07
CA PRO A 518 40.83 -17.95 0.02
C PRO A 518 42.32 -17.83 -0.30
N GLY A 519 42.74 -18.28 -1.48
CA GLY A 519 44.14 -18.19 -1.92
C GLY A 519 44.53 -16.82 -2.48
N ARG A 520 43.56 -15.92 -2.74
CA ARG A 520 43.79 -14.57 -3.26
C ARG A 520 42.78 -13.60 -2.62
N PRO A 521 42.96 -13.25 -1.34
CA PRO A 521 42.03 -12.40 -0.61
C PRO A 521 42.18 -10.92 -1.02
N ALA A 522 43.33 -10.52 -1.53
CA ALA A 522 43.62 -9.15 -1.92
C ALA A 522 43.80 -9.01 -3.45
N ALA A 523 43.32 -7.89 -3.99
CA ALA A 523 43.57 -7.46 -5.36
C ALA A 523 43.93 -5.96 -5.38
N GLU A 524 45.13 -5.65 -5.90
CA GLU A 524 45.53 -4.29 -6.23
C GLU A 524 45.39 -4.09 -7.74
N LEU A 525 44.61 -3.08 -8.13
CA LEU A 525 44.29 -2.78 -9.50
C LEU A 525 45.25 -1.73 -10.06
N PRO A 526 45.62 -1.82 -11.35
CA PRO A 526 46.35 -0.75 -12.02
C PRO A 526 45.52 0.55 -12.03
N ALA A 527 46.16 1.67 -12.38
CA ALA A 527 45.44 2.92 -12.56
C ALA A 527 44.41 2.80 -13.70
N ILE A 528 43.14 3.02 -13.35
CA ILE A 528 42.01 3.03 -14.27
C ILE A 528 41.85 4.46 -14.77
N GLU A 529 42.00 4.67 -16.07
CA GLU A 529 41.88 6.00 -16.68
C GLU A 529 40.56 6.08 -17.47
N VAL A 530 39.67 6.96 -17.04
CA VAL A 530 38.40 7.24 -17.73
C VAL A 530 38.59 8.47 -18.61
N ARG A 531 38.14 8.37 -19.86
CA ARG A 531 38.11 9.48 -20.81
C ARG A 531 36.67 9.73 -21.26
N PRO A 532 36.24 11.01 -21.31
CA PRO A 532 34.89 11.37 -21.73
C PRO A 532 34.61 11.12 -23.21
#